data_AF-A0A085ER89-F1
#
_entry.id   AF-A0A085ER89-F1
#
_cell.length_a   1.000
_cell.length_b   1.000
_cell.length_c   1.000
_cell.angle_alpha   90.00
_cell.angle_beta   90.00
_cell.angle_gamma   90.00
#
_symmetry.space_group_name_H-M   'P 1'
#
loop_
_entity.id
_entity.type
_entity.pdbx_description
1 polymer ?
#
loop_
_entity_poly.entity_id
_entity_poly.type
_entity_poly.pdbx_seq_one_letter_code
_entity_poly.pdbx_strand_id
1 'polypeptide(L)'
;MVHSSAVPSGTLLSRYDSPPAYADCFVVDVDGTADVGSFCAAFYTTFLFRIERVILAMLGRNATDHDAASLARGERQGIRGLDS
;
A
#
# COMPACT_ATOMS: atom_id res chain seq x y z
N MET A 1 -8.84 -15.63 6.26
CA MET A 1 -9.60 -15.69 4.98
C MET A 1 -10.10 -14.28 4.65
N VAL A 2 -9.98 -13.82 3.40
CA VAL A 2 -10.43 -12.47 3.01
C VAL A 2 -11.94 -12.46 2.81
N HIS A 3 -12.66 -11.47 3.34
CA HIS A 3 -14.09 -11.26 3.16
C HIS A 3 -14.39 -9.77 2.88
N SER A 4 -15.52 -9.49 2.21
CA SER A 4 -15.99 -8.13 1.99
C SER A 4 -16.66 -7.58 3.26
N SER A 5 -16.53 -6.28 3.50
CA SER A 5 -17.14 -5.57 4.61
C SER A 5 -17.70 -4.22 4.15
N ALA A 6 -18.59 -3.63 4.95
CA ALA A 6 -18.98 -2.24 4.77
C ALA A 6 -17.79 -1.32 5.08
N VAL A 7 -17.70 -0.19 4.38
CA VAL A 7 -16.66 0.82 4.63
C VAL A 7 -16.83 1.39 6.05
N PRO A 8 -15.82 1.24 6.94
CA PRO A 8 -15.89 1.82 8.29
C PRO A 8 -15.96 3.36 8.25
N SER A 9 -16.60 3.94 9.25
CA SER A 9 -16.69 5.39 9.41
C SER A 9 -15.31 6.01 9.72
N GLY A 10 -15.05 7.19 9.18
CA GLY A 10 -13.77 7.90 9.40
C GLY A 10 -12.61 7.42 8.51
N THR A 11 -12.89 6.60 7.49
CA THR A 11 -11.89 6.18 6.52
C THR A 11 -11.77 7.18 5.36
N LEU A 12 -10.67 7.11 4.60
CA LEU A 12 -10.53 7.88 3.36
C LEU A 12 -11.52 7.42 2.27
N LEU A 13 -11.97 6.15 2.36
CA LEU A 13 -12.94 5.56 1.42
C LEU A 13 -14.33 6.16 1.56
N SER A 14 -14.69 6.72 2.72
CA SER A 14 -15.99 7.38 2.92
C SER A 14 -16.25 8.52 1.92
N ARG A 15 -15.20 9.08 1.29
CA ARG A 15 -15.31 10.13 0.26
C ARG A 15 -15.79 9.59 -1.09
N TYR A 16 -15.70 8.29 -1.30
CA TYR A 16 -16.00 7.62 -2.57
C TYR A 16 -17.31 6.85 -2.54
N ASP A 17 -18.18 7.10 -1.54
CA ASP A 17 -19.49 6.47 -1.38
C ASP A 17 -20.56 6.99 -2.38
N SER A 18 -20.17 7.86 -3.31
CA SER A 18 -21.07 8.44 -4.33
C SER A 18 -21.03 7.65 -5.65
N PRO A 19 -22.19 7.25 -6.24
CA PRO A 19 -22.23 6.50 -7.48
C PRO A 19 -21.61 7.23 -8.70
N PRO A 20 -20.90 6.52 -9.60
CA PRO A 20 -20.43 5.14 -9.47
C PRO A 20 -19.28 5.05 -8.46
N ALA A 21 -19.56 4.44 -7.32
CA ALA A 21 -18.63 4.30 -6.21
C ALA A 21 -17.80 3.03 -6.43
N TYR A 22 -16.49 3.19 -6.62
CA TYR A 22 -15.53 2.06 -6.65
C TYR A 22 -14.87 1.91 -5.28
N ALA A 23 -15.69 1.75 -4.24
CA ALA A 23 -15.24 1.66 -2.85
C ALA A 23 -15.46 0.25 -2.29
N ASP A 24 -14.69 -0.73 -2.78
CA ASP A 24 -14.68 -2.06 -2.20
C ASP A 24 -13.85 -2.08 -0.91
N CYS A 25 -14.42 -2.60 0.18
CA CYS A 25 -13.70 -2.81 1.44
C CYS A 25 -13.56 -4.31 1.71
N PHE A 26 -12.32 -4.74 1.96
CA PHE A 26 -11.97 -6.13 2.26
C PHE A 26 -11.24 -6.23 3.59
N VAL A 27 -11.57 -7.27 4.35
CA VAL A 27 -10.99 -7.58 5.66
C VAL A 27 -10.45 -9.00 5.66
N VAL A 28 -9.33 -9.20 6.34
CA VAL A 28 -8.77 -10.53 6.58
C VAL A 28 -8.25 -10.59 8.00
N ASP A 29 -8.70 -11.61 8.72
CA ASP A 29 -8.12 -11.96 10.01
C ASP A 29 -6.84 -12.76 9.78
N VAL A 30 -5.78 -12.34 10.47
CA VAL A 30 -4.47 -12.98 10.49
C VAL A 30 -4.12 -13.34 11.92
N ASP A 31 -3.54 -14.52 12.12
CA ASP A 31 -3.11 -14.95 13.44
C ASP A 31 -1.87 -14.14 13.88
N GLY A 32 -1.99 -13.48 15.03
CA GLY A 32 -0.93 -12.67 15.63
C GLY A 32 -1.21 -11.17 15.67
N THR A 33 -0.28 -10.41 16.25
CA THR A 33 -0.35 -8.94 16.31
C THR A 33 0.77 -8.36 15.46
N ALA A 34 0.41 -7.52 14.50
CA ALA A 34 1.36 -6.74 13.71
C ALA A 34 1.19 -5.25 13.99
N ASP A 35 2.31 -4.58 14.24
CA ASP A 35 2.36 -3.13 14.15
C ASP A 35 2.15 -2.70 12.68
N VAL A 36 1.42 -1.60 12.47
CA VAL A 36 1.06 -1.12 11.13
C VAL A 36 2.31 -0.82 10.29
N GLY A 37 3.32 -0.16 10.87
CA GLY A 37 4.56 0.16 10.17
C GLY A 37 5.32 -1.10 9.75
N SER A 38 5.41 -2.08 10.66
CA SER A 38 6.04 -3.37 10.41
C SER A 38 5.31 -4.18 9.33
N PHE A 39 3.97 -4.18 9.36
CA PHE A 39 3.13 -4.80 8.33
C PHE A 39 3.36 -4.15 6.96
N CYS A 40 3.32 -2.82 6.88
CA CYS A 40 3.56 -2.09 5.63
C CYS A 40 4.95 -2.38 5.06
N ALA A 41 5.99 -2.38 5.90
CA ALA A 41 7.35 -2.68 5.46
C ALA A 41 7.48 -4.11 4.93
N ALA A 42 6.89 -5.10 5.62
CA ALA A 42 6.89 -6.49 5.16
C ALA A 42 6.10 -6.65 3.84
N PHE A 43 4.92 -6.03 3.74
CA PHE A 43 4.06 -6.09 2.56
C PHE A 43 4.75 -5.55 1.31
N TYR A 44 5.31 -4.34 1.37
CA TYR A 44 5.99 -3.71 0.23
C TYR A 44 7.35 -4.34 -0.11
N THR A 45 7.88 -5.22 0.74
CA THR A 45 9.13 -5.96 0.45
C THR A 45 8.90 -7.37 -0.09
N THR A 46 7.64 -7.82 -0.19
CA THR A 46 7.29 -9.11 -0.79
C THR A 46 7.67 -9.21 -2.28
N PHE A 47 7.78 -10.44 -2.78
CA PHE A 47 8.20 -10.74 -4.15
C PHE A 47 7.32 -10.07 -5.23
N LEU A 48 6.01 -9.93 -4.99
CA LEU A 48 5.09 -9.28 -5.92
C LEU A 48 5.48 -7.81 -6.16
N PHE A 49 5.72 -7.06 -5.08
CA PHE A 49 6.17 -5.67 -5.17
C PHE A 49 7.61 -5.54 -5.68
N ARG A 50 8.44 -6.57 -5.47
CA ARG A 50 9.78 -6.63 -6.10
C ARG A 50 9.68 -6.72 -7.62
N ILE A 51 8.73 -7.48 -8.17
CA ILE A 51 8.49 -7.51 -9.63
C ILE A 51 8.07 -6.13 -10.13
N GLU A 52 7.12 -5.48 -9.44
CA GLU A 52 6.70 -4.12 -9.79
C GLU A 52 7.88 -3.14 -9.80
N ARG A 53 8.78 -3.23 -8.80
CA ARG A 53 10.03 -2.46 -8.77
C ARG A 53 10.95 -2.74 -9.96
N VAL A 54 11.05 -3.99 -10.40
CA VAL A 54 11.83 -4.35 -11.60
C VAL A 54 11.21 -3.71 -12.84
N ILE A 55 9.88 -3.74 -12.98
CA ILE A 55 9.17 -3.11 -14.10
C ILE A 55 9.36 -1.58 -14.07
N LEU A 56 9.22 -0.95 -12.90
CA LEU A 56 9.45 0.49 -12.74
C LEU A 56 10.91 0.88 -13.02
N ALA A 57 11.87 0.05 -12.60
CA ALA A 57 13.28 0.25 -12.90
C ALA A 57 13.56 0.17 -14.42
N MET A 58 12.91 -0.76 -15.14
CA MET A 58 12.96 -0.81 -16.60
C MET A 58 12.39 0.45 -17.27
N LEU A 59 11.48 1.16 -16.61
CA LEU A 59 10.93 2.44 -17.04
C LEU A 59 11.74 3.66 -16.56
N GLY A 60 12.92 3.45 -15.98
CA GLY A 60 13.79 4.52 -15.45
C GLY A 60 13.36 5.08 -14.09
N ARG A 61 12.34 4.50 -13.46
CA ARG A 61 11.83 4.87 -12.13
C ARG A 61 12.34 3.89 -11.08
N ASN A 62 13.58 4.11 -10.64
CA ASN A 62 14.20 3.26 -9.63
C ASN A 62 13.62 3.51 -8.24
N ALA A 63 12.88 2.54 -7.70
CA ALA A 63 12.50 2.50 -6.28
C ALA A 63 13.29 1.38 -5.61
N THR A 64 13.94 1.65 -4.48
CA THR A 64 14.70 0.64 -3.71
C THR A 64 13.91 0.12 -2.51
N ASP A 65 14.31 -1.04 -1.98
CA ASP A 65 13.72 -1.61 -0.76
C ASP A 65 13.87 -0.65 0.45
N HIS A 66 14.95 0.13 0.49
CA HIS A 66 15.17 1.16 1.51
C HIS A 66 14.17 2.32 1.37
N ASP A 67 13.83 2.71 0.14
CA ASP A 67 12.81 3.74 -0.11
C ASP A 67 11.43 3.25 0.33
N ALA A 68 11.09 1.98 0.06
CA ALA A 68 9.84 1.37 0.50
C ALA A 68 9.75 1.28 2.04
N ALA A 69 10.83 0.89 2.71
CA ALA A 69 10.89 0.86 4.17
C ALA A 69 10.78 2.27 4.79
N SER A 70 11.45 3.27 4.19
CA SER A 70 11.38 4.67 4.64
C SER A 70 9.98 5.26 4.43
N LEU A 71 9.33 4.92 3.30
CA LEU A 71 7.94 5.30 3.04
C LEU A 71 6.99 4.66 4.07
N ALA A 72 7.17 3.38 4.37
CA ALA A 72 6.36 2.67 5.37
C ALA A 72 6.50 3.25 6.79
N ARG A 73 7.66 3.84 7.12
CA ARG A 73 7.90 4.55 8.39
C ARG A 73 7.47 6.02 8.37
N GLY A 74 6.96 6.53 7.25
CA GLY A 74 6.61 7.95 7.10
C GLY A 74 7.82 8.89 7.03
N GLU A 75 9.03 8.37 6.83
CA GLU A 75 10.28 9.13 6.74
C GLU A 75 10.46 9.81 5.37
N ARG A 76 9.60 9.47 4.39
CA ARG A 76 9.52 10.09 3.06
C ARG A 76 8.08 10.18 2.57
N GLN A 77 7.80 11.16 1.71
CA GLN A 77 6.47 11.39 1.11
C GLN A 77 6.36 10.93 -0.36
N GLY A 78 7.43 10.37 -0.95
CA GLY A 78 7.39 9.89 -2.34
C GLY A 78 8.61 9.06 -2.76
N ILE A 79 8.44 8.31 -3.85
CA ILE A 79 9.52 7.65 -4.59
C ILE A 79 10.06 8.64 -5.64
N ARG A 80 11.38 8.81 -5.70
CA ARG A 80 12.06 9.79 -6.56
C ARG A 80 11.67 9.54 -8.03
N GLY A 81 11.01 10.49 -8.70
CA GLY A 81 10.61 10.40 -10.13
C GLY A 81 9.12 10.56 -10.46
N LEU A 82 8.31 11.13 -9.55
CA LEU A 82 6.89 11.47 -9.78
C LEU A 82 6.63 12.99 -9.85
N ASP A 83 7.68 13.80 -9.75
CA ASP A 83 7.69 15.23 -9.99
C ASP A 83 7.90 15.47 -11.49
N SER A 84 6.83 15.35 -12.27
CA SER A 84 6.69 15.87 -13.64
C SER A 84 5.23 16.17 -13.93
#